data_AF-A0A948FD68-F1
#
_entry.id   AF-A0A948FD68-F1
#
_cell.length_a   1.000
_cell.length_b   1.000
_cell.length_c   1.000
_cell.angle_alpha   90.00
_cell.angle_beta   90.00
_cell.angle_gamma   90.00
#
_symmetry.space_group_name_H-M   'P 1'
#
loop_
_entity.id
_entity.type
_entity.pdbx_description
1 polymer ?
#
loop_
_entity_poly.entity_id
_entity_poly.type
_entity_poly.pdbx_seq_one_letter_code
_entity_poly.pdbx_strand_id
1 'polypeptide(L)'
;MIKNLPLLALIFFLLFTVNAISVSAQDNECATLFATACSECHEIEKGCDLLGQSKKEWHELFEYMESMGAEISDEIEEKLLACLVIPGDAIKALCKK
;
A
#
# COMPACT_ATOMS: atom_id res chain seq x y z
N MET A 1 26.67 32.32 18.27
CA MET A 1 25.43 32.73 17.58
C MET A 1 25.42 32.10 16.20
N ILE A 2 24.53 31.13 15.96
CA ILE A 2 24.42 30.42 14.69
C ILE A 2 23.66 31.33 13.71
N LYS A 3 24.38 32.09 12.88
CA LYS A 3 23.79 33.06 11.93
C LYS A 3 22.95 32.40 10.82
N ASN A 4 23.08 31.08 10.65
CA ASN A 4 22.44 30.30 9.59
C ASN A 4 21.21 29.52 10.07
N LEU A 5 20.77 29.74 11.31
CA LEU A 5 19.61 29.07 11.91
C LEU A 5 18.31 29.16 11.07
N PRO A 6 17.93 30.31 10.46
CA PRO A 6 16.73 30.36 9.63
C PRO A 6 16.88 29.57 8.32
N LEU A 7 18.07 29.52 7.74
CA LEU A 7 18.35 28.73 6.52
C LEU A 7 18.25 27.22 6.81
N LEU A 8 18.81 26.78 7.95
CA LEU A 8 18.75 25.40 8.41
C LEU A 8 17.31 24.95 8.70
N ALA A 9 16.50 25.81 9.33
CA ALA A 9 15.09 25.54 9.58
C ALA A 9 14.28 25.39 8.28
N LEU A 10 14.57 26.21 7.27
CA LEU A 10 13.90 26.18 5.97
C LEU A 10 14.25 24.90 5.18
N ILE A 11 15.52 24.47 5.22
CA ILE A 11 15.95 23.19 4.63
C ILE A 11 15.27 22.01 5.33
N PHE A 12 15.20 22.03 6.66
CA PHE A 12 14.55 20.96 7.43
C PHE A 12 13.05 20.89 7.14
N PHE A 13 12.39 22.05 7.02
CA PHE A 13 10.98 22.15 6.66
C PHE A 13 10.71 21.62 5.24
N LEU A 14 11.55 21.98 4.26
CA LEU A 14 11.45 21.48 2.88
C LEU A 14 11.67 19.97 2.78
N LEU A 15 12.62 19.41 3.54
CA LEU A 15 12.83 17.96 3.56
C LEU A 15 11.64 17.22 4.16
N PHE A 16 10.98 17.81 5.16
CA PHE A 16 9.83 17.16 5.81
C PHE A 16 8.59 17.14 4.91
N THR A 17 8.33 18.23 4.17
CA THR A 17 7.15 18.31 3.30
C THR A 17 7.23 17.41 2.07
N VAL A 18 8.42 17.21 1.49
CA VAL A 18 8.59 16.34 0.30
C VAL A 18 8.30 14.88 0.65
N ASN A 19 8.70 14.41 1.84
CA ASN A 19 8.45 13.03 2.27
C ASN A 19 6.96 12.72 2.49
N ALA A 20 6.19 13.69 3.03
CA ALA A 20 4.77 13.49 3.30
C ALA A 20 3.93 13.30 2.01
N ILE A 21 4.30 14.00 0.93
CA ILE A 21 3.59 13.90 -0.36
C ILE A 21 3.83 12.53 -1.00
N SER A 22 5.06 12.03 -0.96
CA SER A 22 5.43 10.74 -1.55
C SER A 22 4.71 9.56 -0.88
N VAL A 23 4.57 9.59 0.45
CA VAL A 23 3.85 8.54 1.20
C VAL A 23 2.37 8.52 0.82
N SER A 24 1.73 9.69 0.71
CA SER A 24 0.33 9.77 0.31
C SER A 24 0.10 9.31 -1.13
N ALA A 25 1.01 9.61 -2.06
CA ALA A 25 0.92 9.14 -3.43
C ALA A 25 1.00 7.60 -3.50
N GLN A 26 1.99 7.01 -2.82
CA GLN A 26 2.15 5.56 -2.76
C GLN A 26 0.95 4.86 -2.12
N ASP A 27 0.36 5.44 -1.07
CA ASP A 27 -0.82 4.88 -0.42
C ASP A 27 -2.03 4.82 -1.37
N ASN A 28 -2.24 5.87 -2.17
CA ASN A 28 -3.29 5.89 -3.20
C ASN A 28 -3.03 4.88 -4.33
N GLU A 29 -1.78 4.71 -4.75
CA GLU A 29 -1.40 3.67 -5.72
C GLU A 29 -1.68 2.27 -5.16
N CYS A 30 -1.34 2.03 -3.90
CA CYS A 30 -1.63 0.79 -3.19
C CYS A 30 -3.14 0.48 -3.15
N ALA A 31 -3.97 1.47 -2.81
CA ALA A 31 -5.42 1.30 -2.81
C ALA A 31 -5.98 1.01 -4.21
N THR A 32 -5.45 1.68 -5.24
CA THR A 32 -5.87 1.48 -6.63
C THR A 32 -5.47 0.10 -7.14
N LEU A 33 -4.24 -0.35 -6.87
CA LEU A 33 -3.75 -1.67 -7.25
C LEU A 33 -4.59 -2.77 -6.59
N PHE A 34 -4.82 -2.65 -5.27
CA PHE A 34 -5.63 -3.61 -4.54
C PHE A 34 -7.08 -3.66 -5.05
N ALA A 35 -7.70 -2.49 -5.24
CA ALA A 35 -9.04 -2.40 -5.82
C ALA A 35 -9.13 -3.05 -7.20
N THR A 36 -8.18 -2.76 -8.08
CA THR A 36 -8.21 -3.24 -9.47
C THR A 36 -7.96 -4.74 -9.52
N ALA A 37 -6.84 -5.22 -8.99
CA ALA A 37 -6.43 -6.62 -9.10
C ALA A 37 -7.38 -7.56 -8.34
N CYS A 38 -7.85 -7.18 -7.15
CA CYS A 38 -8.65 -8.07 -6.30
C CYS A 38 -10.16 -8.00 -6.57
N SER A 39 -10.63 -7.17 -7.51
CA SER A 39 -12.06 -7.08 -7.89
C SER A 39 -12.39 -7.73 -9.24
N GLU A 40 -11.40 -8.26 -9.96
CA GLU A 40 -11.62 -8.82 -11.31
C GLU A 40 -12.48 -10.09 -11.31
N CYS A 41 -12.41 -10.90 -10.26
CA CYS A 41 -13.11 -12.19 -10.20
C CYS A 41 -14.27 -12.21 -9.19
N HIS A 42 -14.17 -11.45 -8.11
CA HIS A 42 -15.17 -11.38 -7.04
C HIS A 42 -15.04 -10.06 -6.28
N GLU A 43 -15.99 -9.76 -5.42
CA GLU A 43 -15.95 -8.53 -4.61
C GLU A 43 -14.75 -8.52 -3.63
N ILE A 44 -14.25 -7.33 -3.32
CA ILE A 44 -12.98 -7.11 -2.60
C ILE A 44 -13.08 -7.33 -1.09
N GLU A 45 -14.28 -7.45 -0.53
CA GLU A 45 -14.52 -7.54 0.92
C GLU A 45 -13.74 -8.69 1.56
N LYS A 46 -13.56 -9.81 0.84
CA LYS A 46 -12.76 -10.94 1.33
C LYS A 46 -11.30 -10.56 1.56
N GLY A 47 -10.72 -9.75 0.69
CA GLY A 47 -9.39 -9.20 0.90
C GLY A 47 -9.38 -8.18 2.06
N CYS A 48 -10.42 -7.34 2.18
CA CYS A 48 -10.55 -6.40 3.29
C CYS A 48 -10.62 -7.08 4.67
N ASP A 49 -11.21 -8.26 4.75
CA ASP A 49 -11.25 -9.07 5.98
C ASP A 49 -9.87 -9.56 6.42
N LEU A 50 -8.91 -9.64 5.49
CA LEU A 50 -7.56 -10.15 5.70
C LEU A 50 -6.50 -9.04 5.83
N LEU A 51 -6.90 -7.77 5.89
CA LEU A 51 -5.94 -6.69 6.14
C LEU A 51 -5.18 -6.88 7.46
N GLY A 52 -3.85 -6.69 7.40
CA GLY A 52 -2.96 -6.87 8.56
C GLY A 52 -2.53 -8.32 8.79
N GLN A 53 -2.93 -9.27 7.95
CA GLN A 53 -2.33 -10.60 7.90
C GLN A 53 -0.86 -10.53 7.48
N SER A 54 -0.10 -11.56 7.83
CA SER A 54 1.32 -11.62 7.50
C SER A 54 1.57 -11.75 6.00
N LYS A 55 2.78 -11.39 5.56
CA LYS A 55 3.22 -11.57 4.17
C LYS A 55 3.01 -13.01 3.68
N LYS A 56 3.26 -13.98 4.57
CA LYS A 56 3.13 -15.40 4.26
C LYS A 56 1.67 -15.78 3.98
N GLU A 57 0.74 -15.34 4.82
CA GLU A 57 -0.69 -15.64 4.65
C GLU A 57 -1.26 -15.02 3.38
N TRP A 58 -0.80 -13.82 3.00
CA TRP A 58 -1.18 -13.22 1.72
C TRP A 58 -0.60 -13.96 0.52
N HIS A 59 0.66 -14.38 0.57
CA HIS A 59 1.29 -15.17 -0.50
C HIS A 59 0.54 -16.50 -0.72
N GLU A 60 0.25 -17.24 0.35
CA GLU A 60 -0.51 -18.49 0.28
C GLU A 60 -1.93 -18.27 -0.29
N LEU A 61 -2.55 -17.12 0.00
CA LEU A 61 -3.84 -16.75 -0.60
C LEU A 61 -3.72 -16.48 -2.10
N PHE A 62 -2.68 -15.78 -2.54
CA PHE A 62 -2.47 -15.50 -3.96
C PHE A 62 -2.18 -16.79 -4.74
N GLU A 63 -1.33 -17.69 -4.23
CA GLU A 63 -1.12 -19.03 -4.82
C GLU A 63 -2.45 -19.80 -4.94
N TYR A 64 -3.31 -19.70 -3.93
CA TYR A 64 -4.65 -20.30 -3.99
C TYR A 64 -5.52 -19.67 -5.08
N MET A 65 -5.53 -18.33 -5.20
CA MET A 65 -6.28 -17.63 -6.25
C MET A 65 -5.78 -17.97 -7.65
N GLU A 66 -4.47 -18.07 -7.85
CA GLU A 66 -3.87 -18.51 -9.11
C GLU A 66 -4.28 -19.94 -9.46
N SER A 67 -4.32 -20.85 -8.47
CA SER A 67 -4.80 -22.22 -8.67
C SER A 67 -6.27 -22.28 -9.12
N MET A 68 -7.03 -21.22 -8.84
CA MET A 68 -8.43 -21.03 -9.25
C MET A 68 -8.57 -20.25 -10.57
N GLY A 69 -7.46 -19.84 -11.18
CA GLY A 69 -7.41 -19.18 -12.49
C GLY A 69 -7.21 -17.66 -12.45
N ALA A 70 -6.87 -17.06 -11.30
CA ALA A 70 -6.45 -15.67 -11.26
C ALA A 70 -5.08 -15.50 -11.94
N GLU A 71 -4.90 -14.40 -12.66
CA GLU A 71 -3.61 -14.05 -13.29
C GLU A 71 -2.90 -13.00 -12.43
N ILE A 72 -2.08 -13.46 -11.47
CA ILE A 72 -1.33 -12.57 -10.57
C ILE A 72 0.16 -12.74 -10.89
N SER A 73 0.74 -11.81 -11.64
CA SER A 73 2.19 -11.89 -11.92
C SER A 73 3.02 -11.66 -10.65
N ASP A 74 4.23 -12.24 -10.60
CA ASP A 74 5.19 -12.02 -9.51
C ASP A 74 5.38 -10.53 -9.17
N GLU A 75 5.38 -9.66 -10.19
CA GLU A 75 5.50 -8.20 -10.01
C GLU A 75 4.27 -7.59 -9.32
N ILE A 76 3.07 -8.02 -9.70
CA ILE A 76 1.82 -7.55 -9.08
C ILE A 76 1.75 -8.06 -7.64
N GLU A 77 2.07 -9.34 -7.44
CA GLU A 77 2.11 -9.93 -6.11
C GLU A 77 3.08 -9.17 -5.19
N GLU A 78 4.32 -8.92 -5.63
CA GLU A 78 5.31 -8.21 -4.81
C GLU A 78 4.80 -6.83 -4.37
N LYS A 79 4.17 -6.08 -5.29
CA LYS A 79 3.58 -4.78 -5.00
C LYS A 79 2.40 -4.90 -4.02
N LEU A 80 1.50 -5.86 -4.23
CA LEU A 80 0.38 -6.11 -3.32
C LEU A 80 0.87 -6.48 -1.92
N LEU A 81 1.86 -7.36 -1.80
CA LEU A 81 2.45 -7.73 -0.51
C LEU A 81 3.10 -6.53 0.19
N ALA A 82 3.77 -5.64 -0.55
CA ALA A 82 4.31 -4.41 0.02
C ALA A 82 3.21 -3.49 0.57
N CYS A 83 2.05 -3.45 -0.08
CA CYS A 83 0.90 -2.63 0.33
C CYS A 83 0.05 -3.23 1.46
N LEU A 84 -0.12 -4.56 1.51
CA LEU A 84 -1.14 -5.21 2.34
C LEU A 84 -0.64 -5.68 3.71
N VAL A 85 0.67 -5.91 3.85
CA VAL A 85 1.28 -6.31 5.14
C VAL A 85 1.25 -5.16 6.14
N ILE A 86 1.44 -3.92 5.66
CA ILE A 86 1.31 -2.70 6.45
C ILE A 86 0.36 -1.77 5.69
N PRO A 87 -0.97 -1.95 5.84
CA PRO A 87 -1.94 -1.19 5.07
C PRO A 87 -1.89 0.29 5.45
N GLY A 88 -1.72 1.14 4.44
CA GLY A 88 -1.86 2.59 4.59
C GLY A 88 -3.32 3.03 4.71
N ASP A 89 -3.52 4.34 4.84
CA ASP A 89 -4.82 4.91 5.20
C ASP A 89 -5.82 4.84 4.03
N ALA A 90 -5.36 4.89 2.79
CA ALA A 90 -6.19 4.75 1.60
C ALA A 90 -6.78 3.33 1.48
N ILE A 91 -5.98 2.28 1.72
CA ILE A 91 -6.48 0.89 1.75
C ILE A 91 -7.47 0.69 2.90
N LYS A 92 -7.16 1.23 4.09
CA LYS A 92 -8.08 1.19 5.23
C LYS A 92 -9.41 1.89 4.93
N ALA A 93 -9.36 3.07 4.30
CA ALA A 93 -10.56 3.80 3.88
C ALA A 93 -11.39 3.01 2.85
N LEU A 94 -10.74 2.39 1.86
CA LEU A 94 -11.39 1.51 0.90
C LEU A 94 -12.14 0.37 1.60
N CYS A 95 -11.51 -0.24 2.59
CA CYS A 95 -12.06 -1.34 3.38
C CYS A 95 -12.93 -0.92 4.57
N LYS A 96 -13.12 0.38 4.79
CA LYS A 96 -13.84 0.97 5.95
C LYS A 96 -13.33 0.45 7.31
N LYS A 97 -12.01 0.28 7.44
CA LYS A 97 -11.31 -0.18 8.65
C LYS A 97 -10.36 0.88 9.22
#